data_AF-A0A2G9PAP7-F1
#
_entry.id   AF-A0A2G9PAP7-F1
#
_cell.length_a   1.000
_cell.length_b   1.000
_cell.length_c   1.000
_cell.angle_alpha   90.00
_cell.angle_beta   90.00
_cell.angle_gamma   90.00
#
_symmetry.space_group_name_H-M   'P 1'
#
loop_
_entity.id
_entity.type
_entity.pdbx_description
1 polymer ?
#
loop_
_entity_poly.entity_id
_entity_poly.type
_entity_poly.pdbx_seq_one_letter_code
_entity_poly.pdbx_strand_id
1 'polypeptide(L)'
;MFNLIKLHDNSDARQLWIRVKLSDTTKIKLKKDVILNDFDIPSSTFDEWMRKERVPIVFTNNKPSTIERYNQCFEELFMIKTRNYTRRKQSDYFVSEIKSKIIYRFFTRILGFPEGKKSKIIRFPSIVNQFNKDEKRALIQGLLLTDGGKSNNSFHYCTASNGLCEDVVKILSEFDVLSTVSKQIFKNGTEYYHIIMSLEDANSLLSMPK
;
A
#
# COMPACT_ATOMS: atom_id res chain seq x y z
N MET A 1 -4.77 26.90 -0.57
CA MET A 1 -6.21 27.03 -0.24
C MET A 1 -6.62 25.72 0.42
N PHE A 2 -7.18 25.78 1.64
CA PHE A 2 -7.38 24.63 2.55
C PHE A 2 -8.86 24.39 2.80
N ASN A 3 -9.24 23.15 3.12
CA ASN A 3 -10.51 22.85 3.80
C ASN A 3 -10.33 21.77 4.90
N LEU A 4 -11.12 21.90 5.96
CA LEU A 4 -11.07 21.19 7.24
C LEU A 4 -12.29 20.27 7.39
N ILE A 5 -12.15 19.12 8.05
CA ILE A 5 -13.26 18.46 8.74
C ILE A 5 -12.80 18.15 10.17
N LYS A 6 -13.67 18.47 11.13
CA LYS A 6 -13.54 18.32 12.59
C LYS A 6 -14.52 17.23 13.01
N LEU A 7 -14.18 16.37 13.97
CA LEU A 7 -15.20 15.65 14.75
C LEU A 7 -14.92 15.79 16.24
N HIS A 8 -15.98 16.14 16.96
CA HIS A 8 -16.06 16.35 18.40
C HIS A 8 -16.17 14.99 19.11
N ASP A 9 -15.63 14.94 20.32
CA ASP A 9 -15.90 13.91 21.32
C ASP A 9 -17.27 14.14 21.96
N ASN A 10 -18.08 13.09 22.04
CA ASN A 10 -18.85 12.71 23.23
C ASN A 10 -19.56 11.38 22.93
N SER A 11 -19.16 10.33 23.66
CA SER A 11 -19.71 8.95 23.70
C SER A 11 -19.61 8.12 22.41
N ASP A 12 -18.88 7.00 22.52
CA ASP A 12 -18.85 5.85 21.59
C ASP A 12 -18.58 6.13 20.09
N ALA A 13 -17.33 6.42 19.73
CA ALA A 13 -16.67 5.93 18.51
C ALA A 13 -15.25 6.52 18.41
N ARG A 14 -14.23 5.67 18.34
CA ARG A 14 -12.83 6.12 18.16
C ARG A 14 -12.50 6.23 16.68
N GLN A 15 -12.05 7.41 16.26
CA GLN A 15 -11.68 7.77 14.89
C GLN A 15 -10.16 7.98 14.78
N LEU A 16 -9.57 7.63 13.64
CA LEU A 16 -8.17 7.92 13.29
C LEU A 16 -8.12 8.62 11.92
N TRP A 17 -7.40 9.74 11.86
CA TRP A 17 -7.23 10.57 10.66
C TRP A 17 -5.76 10.54 10.22
N ILE A 18 -5.47 10.33 8.93
CA ILE A 18 -4.12 10.51 8.37
C ILE A 18 -4.18 11.57 7.25
N ARG A 19 -3.47 12.69 7.46
CA ARG A 19 -3.24 13.76 6.47
C ARG A 19 -1.78 13.70 6.01
N VAL A 20 -1.52 13.77 4.71
CA VAL A 20 -0.16 13.97 4.17
C VAL A 20 -0.14 15.22 3.30
N LYS A 21 0.73 16.18 3.66
CA LYS A 21 0.97 17.44 2.95
C LYS A 21 2.30 17.32 2.20
N LEU A 22 2.34 17.65 0.91
CA LEU A 22 3.60 17.90 0.20
C LEU A 22 3.69 19.40 -0.08
N SER A 23 4.62 20.09 0.60
CA SER A 23 5.13 21.39 0.18
C SER A 23 6.50 21.65 0.82
N ASP A 24 7.43 22.19 0.05
CA ASP A 24 8.76 22.57 0.49
C ASP A 24 8.70 23.46 1.74
N THR A 25 9.47 23.05 2.77
CA THR A 25 9.54 23.66 4.11
C THR A 25 8.25 23.59 4.94
N THR A 26 8.07 22.55 5.77
CA THR A 26 7.60 22.63 7.18
C THR A 26 7.70 21.26 7.86
N LYS A 27 8.33 21.20 9.04
CA LYS A 27 8.46 20.01 9.90
C LYS A 27 7.10 19.44 10.34
N ILE A 28 6.92 18.12 10.19
CA ILE A 28 5.82 17.36 10.80
C ILE A 28 6.22 17.03 12.24
N LYS A 29 5.49 17.55 13.22
CA LYS A 29 5.62 17.14 14.63
C LYS A 29 4.47 16.16 14.91
N LEU A 30 4.73 14.86 14.78
CA LEU A 30 3.85 13.83 15.32
C LEU A 30 3.76 14.06 16.82
N LYS A 31 2.59 14.47 17.33
CA LYS A 31 2.35 14.42 18.77
C LYS A 31 2.39 12.97 19.20
N LYS A 32 3.11 12.72 20.29
CA LYS A 32 3.55 11.45 20.87
C LYS A 32 2.39 10.53 21.34
N ASP A 33 1.16 10.81 20.94
CA ASP A 33 -0.07 10.42 21.65
C ASP A 33 -1.06 9.64 20.76
N VAL A 34 -0.59 8.88 19.75
CA VAL A 34 -1.34 7.67 19.35
C VAL A 34 -1.07 6.65 20.44
N ILE A 35 -1.74 6.83 21.56
CA ILE A 35 -1.64 5.88 22.65
C ILE A 35 -2.44 4.66 22.21
N LEU A 36 -1.75 3.52 22.10
CA LEU A 36 -2.30 2.18 21.93
C LEU A 36 -3.09 1.75 23.20
N ASN A 37 -3.88 2.65 23.78
CA ASN A 37 -4.56 2.48 25.06
C ASN A 37 -5.80 1.56 24.97
N ASP A 38 -6.19 1.13 23.78
CA ASP A 38 -7.45 0.37 23.58
C ASP A 38 -7.24 -1.09 23.30
N PHE A 39 -5.97 -1.48 23.27
CA PHE A 39 -5.61 -2.87 23.36
C PHE A 39 -5.22 -3.09 24.82
N ASP A 40 -6.15 -3.64 25.62
CA ASP A 40 -5.86 -4.28 26.90
C ASP A 40 -4.93 -5.48 26.66
N ILE A 41 -3.68 -5.18 26.32
CA ILE A 41 -2.60 -6.15 26.24
C ILE A 41 -1.92 -6.06 27.60
N PRO A 42 -2.01 -7.12 28.43
CA PRO A 42 -1.30 -7.15 29.70
C PRO A 42 0.17 -6.79 29.48
N SER A 43 0.73 -5.94 30.35
CA SER A 43 2.11 -5.44 30.25
C SER A 43 3.14 -6.58 30.08
N SER A 44 2.90 -7.74 30.71
CA SER A 44 3.71 -8.95 30.56
C SER A 44 3.64 -9.55 29.14
N THR A 45 2.47 -9.50 28.50
CA THR A 45 2.24 -9.94 27.12
C THR A 45 2.86 -9.00 26.11
N PHE A 46 2.92 -7.69 26.39
CA PHE A 46 3.57 -6.70 25.52
C PHE A 46 5.09 -6.93 25.44
N ASP A 47 5.72 -7.16 26.59
CA ASP A 47 7.16 -7.43 26.69
C ASP A 47 7.55 -8.78 26.06
N GLU A 48 6.72 -9.81 26.21
CA GLU A 48 6.88 -11.09 25.54
C GLU A 48 6.57 -10.99 24.03
N TRP A 49 5.61 -10.14 23.65
CA TRP A 49 5.31 -9.79 22.26
C TRP A 49 6.52 -9.19 21.53
N MET A 50 7.35 -8.42 22.22
CA MET A 50 8.46 -7.69 21.61
C MET A 50 9.74 -8.52 21.47
N ARG A 51 9.87 -9.66 22.18
CA ARG A 51 11.19 -10.24 22.48
C ARG A 51 11.80 -11.28 21.54
N LYS A 52 11.11 -11.87 20.54
CA LYS A 52 11.73 -13.02 19.82
C LYS A 52 11.77 -13.09 18.29
N GLU A 53 10.94 -12.39 17.51
CA GLU A 53 11.02 -12.51 16.04
C GLU A 53 10.80 -11.17 15.33
N ARG A 54 11.83 -10.73 14.61
CA ARG A 54 11.75 -9.60 13.68
C ARG A 54 11.28 -10.12 12.33
N VAL A 55 10.03 -9.84 11.98
CA VAL A 55 9.50 -10.18 10.65
C VAL A 55 9.99 -9.15 9.64
N PRO A 56 10.70 -9.55 8.57
CA PRO A 56 11.15 -8.63 7.55
C PRO A 56 9.97 -8.21 6.67
N ILE A 57 9.82 -6.90 6.46
CA ILE A 57 8.97 -6.29 5.44
C ILE A 57 9.93 -5.82 4.36
N VAL A 58 9.73 -6.34 3.15
CA VAL A 58 10.66 -6.13 2.04
C VAL A 58 9.92 -5.51 0.87
N PHE A 59 10.44 -4.40 0.36
CA PHE A 59 10.03 -3.81 -0.89
C PHE A 59 11.19 -3.92 -1.89
N THR A 60 10.89 -4.38 -3.11
CA THR A 60 11.90 -4.59 -4.15
C THR A 60 11.48 -3.88 -5.43
N ASN A 61 12.40 -3.18 -6.08
CA ASN A 61 12.16 -2.54 -7.36
C ASN A 61 13.45 -2.47 -8.18
N ASN A 62 13.34 -2.41 -9.51
CA ASN A 62 14.49 -2.25 -10.40
C ASN A 62 14.89 -0.77 -10.61
N LYS A 63 14.08 0.18 -10.15
CA LYS A 63 14.37 1.62 -10.21
C LYS A 63 14.79 2.14 -8.83
N PRO A 64 15.99 2.71 -8.68
CA PRO A 64 16.45 3.30 -7.42
C PRO A 64 15.51 4.39 -6.88
N SER A 65 15.00 5.25 -7.76
CA SER A 65 14.11 6.36 -7.37
C SER A 65 12.80 5.88 -6.74
N THR A 66 12.26 4.73 -7.17
CA THR A 66 11.09 4.11 -6.54
C THR A 66 11.39 3.64 -5.13
N ILE A 67 12.60 3.08 -4.89
CA ILE A 67 13.04 2.69 -3.54
C ILE A 67 13.23 3.92 -2.65
N GLU A 68 13.86 4.98 -3.16
CA GLU A 68 14.05 6.22 -2.41
C GLU A 68 12.72 6.84 -1.97
N ARG A 69 11.75 6.92 -2.89
CA ARG A 69 10.41 7.41 -2.58
C ARG A 69 9.69 6.53 -1.56
N TYR A 70 9.79 5.20 -1.70
CA TYR A 70 9.25 4.27 -0.71
C TYR A 70 9.86 4.53 0.68
N ASN A 71 11.18 4.71 0.75
CA ASN A 71 11.88 4.96 2.01
C ASN A 71 11.45 6.27 2.65
N GLN A 72 11.33 7.35 1.87
CA GLN A 72 10.84 8.64 2.35
C GLN A 72 9.43 8.50 2.93
N CYS A 73 8.50 7.91 2.17
CA CYS A 73 7.14 7.67 2.67
C CYS A 73 7.13 6.86 3.97
N PHE A 74 7.98 5.82 4.05
CA PHE A 74 8.03 4.96 5.22
C PHE A 74 8.63 5.64 6.44
N GLU A 75 9.68 6.46 6.25
CA GLU A 75 10.27 7.29 7.30
C GLU A 75 9.27 8.35 7.77
N GLU A 76 8.52 8.99 6.87
CA GLU A 76 7.49 9.96 7.21
C GLU A 76 6.29 9.35 7.96
N LEU A 77 5.87 8.15 7.59
CA LEU A 77 4.70 7.49 8.19
C LEU A 77 5.03 6.85 9.54
N PHE A 78 6.19 6.20 9.64
CA PHE A 78 6.52 5.35 10.78
C PHE A 78 7.70 5.86 11.60
N MET A 79 8.35 6.96 11.20
CA MET A 79 9.57 7.48 11.83
C MET A 79 10.69 6.43 11.89
N ILE A 80 10.72 5.53 10.91
CA ILE A 80 11.65 4.39 10.85
C ILE A 80 12.42 4.41 9.55
N LYS A 81 13.74 4.44 9.67
CA LYS A 81 14.66 4.29 8.54
C LYS A 81 14.68 2.85 8.04
N THR A 82 14.75 2.70 6.73
CA THR A 82 14.85 1.40 6.08
C THR A 82 16.31 1.01 5.86
N ARG A 83 16.58 -0.29 5.74
CA ARG A 83 17.88 -0.80 5.30
C ARG A 83 17.84 -1.03 3.80
N ASN A 84 18.72 -0.36 3.07
CA ASN A 84 18.84 -0.54 1.62
C ASN A 84 19.99 -1.47 1.26
N TYR A 85 19.79 -2.34 0.27
CA TYR A 85 20.84 -3.15 -0.35
C TYR A 85 20.43 -3.59 -1.75
N THR A 86 21.40 -4.02 -2.56
CA THR A 86 21.15 -4.56 -3.89
C THR A 86 21.18 -6.09 -3.85
N ARG A 87 20.23 -6.74 -4.54
CA ARG A 87 20.21 -8.19 -4.73
C ARG A 87 20.46 -8.51 -6.19
N ARG A 88 21.52 -9.27 -6.47
CA ARG A 88 21.83 -9.76 -7.81
C ARG A 88 21.04 -11.03 -8.09
N LYS A 89 20.04 -10.98 -8.97
CA LYS A 89 19.36 -12.19 -9.46
C LYS A 89 18.86 -11.95 -10.89
N GLN A 90 19.63 -12.38 -11.89
CA GLN A 90 19.38 -12.18 -13.34
C GLN A 90 19.30 -10.71 -13.80
N SER A 91 18.79 -9.81 -12.96
CA SER A 91 18.93 -8.36 -13.02
C SER A 91 19.21 -7.81 -11.62
N ASP A 92 19.75 -6.59 -11.54
CA ASP A 92 19.98 -5.91 -10.28
C ASP A 92 18.65 -5.35 -9.75
N TYR A 93 18.24 -5.81 -8.57
CA TYR A 93 17.10 -5.26 -7.85
C TYR A 93 17.59 -4.49 -6.64
N PHE A 94 17.02 -3.30 -6.43
CA PHE A 94 17.17 -2.53 -5.21
C PHE A 94 16.15 -3.00 -4.20
N VAL A 95 16.59 -3.18 -2.96
CA VAL A 95 15.78 -3.71 -1.87
C VAL A 95 15.77 -2.72 -0.72
N SER A 96 14.58 -2.43 -0.21
CA SER A 96 14.35 -1.75 1.05
C SER A 96 13.73 -2.71 2.05
N GLU A 97 14.41 -2.91 3.19
CA GLU A 97 13.99 -3.84 4.23
C GLU A 97 13.76 -3.11 5.55
N ILE A 98 12.64 -3.41 6.20
CA ILE A 98 12.34 -3.03 7.58
C ILE A 98 12.13 -4.29 8.41
N LYS A 99 12.75 -4.34 9.59
CA LYS A 99 12.56 -5.41 10.55
C LYS A 99 11.72 -4.92 11.73
N SER A 100 10.40 -4.88 11.57
CA SER A 100 9.47 -4.37 12.58
C SER A 100 8.23 -5.25 12.73
N LYS A 101 8.11 -5.87 13.91
CA LYS A 101 6.94 -6.70 14.26
C LYS A 101 5.67 -5.86 14.41
N ILE A 102 5.80 -4.64 14.93
CA ILE A 102 4.68 -3.71 15.11
C ILE A 102 4.10 -3.35 13.75
N ILE A 103 4.96 -2.97 12.79
CA ILE A 103 4.47 -2.60 11.46
C ILE A 103 3.93 -3.83 10.71
N TYR A 104 4.56 -5.00 10.86
CA TYR A 104 4.03 -6.23 10.28
C TYR A 104 2.61 -6.50 10.76
N ARG A 105 2.36 -6.39 12.07
CA ARG A 105 1.04 -6.56 12.66
C ARG A 105 0.08 -5.45 12.30
N PHE A 106 0.55 -4.22 12.14
CA PHE A 106 -0.27 -3.15 11.60
C PHE A 106 -0.82 -3.55 10.22
N PHE A 107 0.03 -4.04 9.31
CA PHE A 107 -0.45 -4.51 8.00
C PHE A 107 -1.35 -5.74 8.10
N THR A 108 -1.04 -6.74 8.93
CA THR A 108 -1.76 -8.02 8.89
C THR A 108 -2.98 -8.09 9.80
N ARG A 109 -2.93 -7.42 10.96
CA ARG A 109 -3.97 -7.49 11.99
C ARG A 109 -4.86 -6.25 12.02
N ILE A 110 -4.31 -5.07 11.73
CA ILE A 110 -5.09 -3.83 11.71
C ILE A 110 -5.63 -3.59 10.32
N LEU A 111 -4.76 -3.55 9.31
CA LEU A 111 -5.19 -3.36 7.93
C LEU A 111 -5.81 -4.63 7.36
N GLY A 112 -5.41 -5.82 7.78
CA GLY A 112 -6.03 -7.09 7.35
C GLY A 112 -5.41 -7.73 6.11
N PHE A 113 -4.17 -7.40 5.76
CA PHE A 113 -3.46 -8.10 4.68
C PHE A 113 -3.11 -9.54 5.09
N PRO A 114 -3.19 -10.53 4.17
CA PRO A 114 -2.89 -11.92 4.50
C PRO A 114 -1.41 -12.10 4.86
N GLU A 115 -1.12 -13.11 5.68
CA GLU A 115 0.24 -13.52 6.05
C GLU A 115 0.82 -14.53 5.03
N GLY A 116 2.15 -14.68 4.97
CA GLY A 116 2.80 -15.70 4.13
C GLY A 116 2.90 -15.39 2.62
N LYS A 117 2.80 -16.42 1.76
CA LYS A 117 2.91 -16.29 0.28
C LYS A 117 1.61 -15.69 -0.28
N LYS A 118 1.63 -14.37 -0.48
CA LYS A 118 0.41 -13.59 -0.78
C LYS A 118 -0.01 -13.57 -2.25
N SER A 119 0.88 -13.93 -3.18
CA SER A 119 0.70 -13.64 -4.62
C SER A 119 -0.60 -14.17 -5.22
N LYS A 120 -1.16 -15.27 -4.71
CA LYS A 120 -2.40 -15.88 -5.22
C LYS A 120 -3.65 -15.55 -4.39
N ILE A 121 -3.48 -15.17 -3.13
CA ILE A 121 -4.58 -15.06 -2.15
C ILE A 121 -4.88 -13.63 -1.71
N ILE A 122 -4.08 -12.66 -2.14
CA ILE A 122 -4.23 -11.27 -1.71
C ILE A 122 -5.54 -10.65 -2.22
N ARG A 123 -6.20 -9.91 -1.34
CA ARG A 123 -7.35 -9.05 -1.62
C ARG A 123 -7.11 -7.70 -0.98
N PHE A 124 -7.84 -6.68 -1.42
CA PHE A 124 -7.95 -5.47 -0.63
C PHE A 124 -8.65 -5.79 0.69
N PRO A 125 -8.07 -5.37 1.82
CA PRO A 125 -8.76 -5.55 3.08
C PRO A 125 -10.04 -4.72 3.16
N SER A 126 -10.97 -5.12 4.02
CA SER A 126 -12.29 -4.50 4.13
C SER A 126 -12.25 -3.00 4.43
N ILE A 127 -11.21 -2.51 5.11
CA ILE A 127 -10.98 -1.09 5.38
C ILE A 127 -10.91 -0.25 4.10
N VAL A 128 -10.48 -0.82 2.97
CA VAL A 128 -10.43 -0.13 1.67
C VAL A 128 -11.83 0.23 1.17
N ASN A 129 -12.88 -0.51 1.57
CA ASN A 129 -14.25 -0.13 1.23
C ASN A 129 -14.71 1.16 1.93
N GLN A 130 -14.04 1.53 3.03
CA GLN A 130 -14.32 2.74 3.80
C GLN A 130 -13.51 3.94 3.30
N PHE A 131 -12.53 3.72 2.43
CA PHE A 131 -11.72 4.79 1.86
C PHE A 131 -12.58 5.71 1.01
N ASN A 132 -12.30 7.01 1.13
CA ASN A 132 -12.87 7.99 0.23
C ASN A 132 -12.26 7.88 -1.18
N LYS A 133 -12.82 8.65 -2.13
CA LYS A 133 -12.40 8.59 -3.54
C LYS A 133 -10.92 8.92 -3.74
N ASP A 134 -10.33 9.83 -2.96
CA ASP A 134 -8.92 10.20 -3.10
C ASP A 134 -7.99 9.13 -2.52
N GLU A 135 -8.37 8.51 -1.40
CA GLU A 135 -7.62 7.40 -0.80
C GLU A 135 -7.61 6.16 -1.71
N LYS A 136 -8.76 5.80 -2.31
CA LYS A 136 -8.84 4.73 -3.31
C LYS A 136 -8.01 5.05 -4.55
N ARG A 137 -8.03 6.31 -5.00
CA ARG A 137 -7.20 6.76 -6.13
C ARG A 137 -5.71 6.58 -5.81
N ALA A 138 -5.27 7.03 -4.64
CA ALA A 138 -3.87 6.89 -4.22
C ALA A 138 -3.44 5.42 -4.12
N LEU A 139 -4.33 4.54 -3.64
CA LEU A 139 -4.09 3.10 -3.60
C LEU A 139 -3.88 2.51 -4.99
N ILE A 140 -4.77 2.81 -5.94
CA ILE A 140 -4.66 2.33 -7.33
C ILE A 140 -3.42 2.91 -8.01
N GLN A 141 -3.15 4.20 -7.85
CA GLN A 141 -1.93 4.83 -8.37
C GLN A 141 -0.68 4.11 -7.88
N GLY A 142 -0.61 3.79 -6.57
CA GLY A 142 0.50 3.04 -6.00
C GLY A 142 0.73 1.72 -6.72
N LEU A 143 -0.33 0.94 -6.93
CA LEU A 143 -0.25 -0.35 -7.64
C LEU A 143 0.15 -0.22 -9.11
N LEU A 144 -0.43 0.74 -9.83
CA LEU A 144 -0.09 0.97 -11.23
C LEU A 144 1.35 1.47 -11.37
N LEU A 145 1.86 2.25 -10.43
CA LEU A 145 3.25 2.73 -10.44
C LEU A 145 4.26 1.63 -10.12
N THR A 146 3.90 0.66 -9.28
CA THR A 146 4.83 -0.42 -8.88
C THR A 146 4.86 -1.58 -9.87
N ASP A 147 3.69 -2.05 -10.29
CA ASP A 147 3.53 -3.30 -11.04
C ASP A 147 2.83 -3.10 -12.40
N GLY A 148 2.48 -1.86 -12.73
CA GLY A 148 1.89 -1.51 -14.01
C GLY A 148 2.92 -1.30 -15.12
N GLY A 149 2.47 -1.50 -16.36
CA GLY A 149 3.28 -1.35 -17.56
C GLY A 149 2.50 -0.75 -18.72
N LYS A 150 3.17 0.04 -19.55
CA LYS A 150 2.59 0.62 -20.78
C LYS A 150 2.90 -0.31 -21.96
N SER A 151 1.93 -0.49 -22.86
CA SER A 151 2.13 -1.19 -24.14
C SER A 151 1.27 -0.52 -25.21
N ASN A 152 1.87 -0.04 -26.30
CA ASN A 152 1.17 0.69 -27.36
C ASN A 152 0.25 1.79 -26.80
N ASN A 153 -1.07 1.65 -26.97
CA ASN A 153 -2.09 2.60 -26.51
C ASN A 153 -2.86 2.12 -25.26
N SER A 154 -2.31 1.14 -24.54
CA SER A 154 -2.92 0.57 -23.34
C SER A 154 -1.97 0.56 -22.14
N PHE A 155 -2.56 0.57 -20.97
CA PHE A 155 -1.88 0.33 -19.70
C PHE A 155 -2.32 -1.02 -19.15
N HIS A 156 -1.36 -1.77 -18.63
CA HIS A 156 -1.54 -3.12 -18.14
C HIS A 156 -1.15 -3.18 -16.66
N TYR A 157 -1.97 -3.86 -15.87
CA TYR A 157 -1.63 -4.30 -14.53
C TYR A 157 -1.82 -5.81 -14.45
N CYS A 158 -0.83 -6.52 -13.90
CA CYS A 158 -0.82 -7.97 -13.86
C CYS A 158 -0.76 -8.47 -12.42
N THR A 159 -1.63 -9.42 -12.07
CA THR A 159 -1.62 -10.07 -10.75
C THR A 159 -1.89 -11.56 -10.86
N ALA A 160 -1.29 -12.36 -9.96
CA ALA A 160 -1.59 -13.79 -9.85
C ALA A 160 -2.80 -14.07 -8.93
N SER A 161 -3.37 -13.04 -8.29
CA SER A 161 -4.54 -13.21 -7.42
C SER A 161 -5.81 -12.74 -8.10
N ASN A 162 -6.76 -13.67 -8.26
CA ASN A 162 -8.09 -13.34 -8.78
C ASN A 162 -8.82 -12.34 -7.89
N GLY A 163 -8.69 -12.47 -6.56
CA GLY A 163 -9.35 -11.57 -5.61
C GLY A 163 -8.87 -10.13 -5.76
N LEU A 164 -7.56 -9.90 -5.81
CA LEU A 164 -7.01 -8.57 -6.08
C LEU A 164 -7.41 -8.05 -7.46
N CYS A 165 -7.51 -8.91 -8.47
CA CYS A 165 -7.98 -8.51 -9.81
C CYS A 165 -9.40 -7.93 -9.75
N GLU A 166 -10.33 -8.67 -9.14
CA GLU A 166 -11.72 -8.24 -8.95
C GLU A 166 -11.81 -6.93 -8.16
N ASP A 167 -11.04 -6.82 -7.07
CA ASP A 167 -11.04 -5.63 -6.23
C ASP A 167 -10.50 -4.39 -6.99
N VAL A 168 -9.45 -4.56 -7.82
CA VAL A 168 -8.92 -3.47 -8.66
C VAL A 168 -9.93 -3.04 -9.72
N VAL A 169 -10.55 -3.99 -10.44
CA VAL A 169 -11.57 -3.68 -11.46
C VAL A 169 -12.74 -2.92 -10.84
N LYS A 170 -13.18 -3.34 -9.65
CA LYS A 170 -14.25 -2.65 -8.91
C LYS A 170 -13.86 -1.22 -8.57
N ILE A 171 -12.64 -0.97 -8.08
CA ILE A 171 -12.23 0.41 -7.78
C ILE A 171 -12.09 1.23 -9.06
N LEU A 172 -11.55 0.67 -10.14
CA LEU A 172 -11.43 1.36 -11.43
C LEU A 172 -12.78 1.84 -11.97
N SER A 173 -13.85 1.03 -11.82
CA SER A 173 -15.19 1.44 -12.24
C SER A 173 -15.76 2.60 -11.41
N GLU A 174 -15.35 2.79 -10.16
CA GLU A 174 -15.71 3.98 -9.36
C GLU A 174 -15.09 5.29 -9.90
N PHE A 175 -14.09 5.18 -10.78
CA PHE A 175 -13.46 6.29 -11.50
C PHE A 175 -13.87 6.37 -12.97
N ASP A 176 -14.93 5.67 -13.37
CA ASP A 176 -15.40 5.60 -14.75
C ASP A 176 -14.33 5.07 -15.72
N VAL A 177 -13.34 4.32 -15.21
CA VAL A 177 -12.28 3.72 -16.02
C VAL A 177 -12.75 2.36 -16.52
N LEU A 178 -12.96 2.26 -17.82
CA LEU A 178 -13.27 1.00 -18.47
C LEU A 178 -12.00 0.13 -18.52
N SER A 179 -12.14 -1.12 -18.09
CA SER A 179 -11.06 -2.08 -18.11
C SER A 179 -11.53 -3.45 -18.59
N THR A 180 -10.63 -4.15 -19.28
CA THR A 180 -10.82 -5.53 -19.73
C THR A 180 -9.90 -6.43 -18.93
N VAL A 181 -10.41 -7.56 -18.46
CA VAL A 181 -9.59 -8.59 -17.82
C VAL A 181 -9.30 -9.71 -18.81
N SER A 182 -8.03 -10.02 -19.00
CA SER A 182 -7.57 -11.19 -19.74
C SER A 182 -6.87 -12.17 -18.81
N LYS A 183 -7.20 -13.46 -18.92
CA LYS A 183 -6.56 -14.52 -18.14
C LYS A 183 -5.48 -15.19 -18.99
N GLN A 184 -4.27 -15.30 -18.45
CA GLN A 184 -3.14 -15.97 -19.09
C GLN A 184 -2.63 -17.12 -18.21
N ILE A 185 -2.45 -18.29 -18.83
CA ILE A 185 -1.88 -19.48 -18.17
C ILE A 185 -0.47 -19.70 -18.71
N PHE A 186 0.52 -19.72 -17.81
CA PHE A 186 1.92 -19.96 -18.18
C PHE A 186 2.24 -21.45 -18.24
N LYS A 187 3.39 -21.80 -18.86
CA LYS A 187 3.85 -23.19 -19.01
C LYS A 187 3.93 -23.98 -17.70
N ASN A 188 4.13 -23.30 -16.57
CA ASN A 188 4.18 -23.91 -15.24
C ASN A 188 2.80 -24.05 -14.56
N GLY A 189 1.70 -23.83 -15.31
CA GLY A 189 0.33 -23.85 -14.80
C GLY A 189 -0.04 -22.64 -13.93
N THR A 190 0.85 -21.65 -13.79
CA THR A 190 0.51 -20.43 -13.03
C THR A 190 -0.40 -19.54 -13.85
N GLU A 191 -1.51 -19.16 -13.25
CA GLU A 191 -2.49 -18.25 -13.83
C GLU A 191 -2.19 -16.81 -13.42
N TYR A 192 -2.29 -15.89 -14.38
CA TYR A 192 -2.23 -14.46 -14.16
C TYR A 192 -3.43 -13.77 -14.79
N TYR A 193 -3.85 -12.68 -14.17
CA TYR A 193 -4.93 -11.81 -14.60
C TYR A 193 -4.33 -10.48 -15.04
N HIS A 194 -4.60 -10.11 -16.28
CA HIS A 194 -4.14 -8.89 -16.92
C HIS A 194 -5.33 -7.92 -16.98
N ILE A 195 -5.26 -6.86 -16.20
CA ILE A 195 -6.20 -5.75 -16.27
C ILE A 195 -5.65 -4.78 -17.31
N ILE A 196 -6.44 -4.54 -18.35
CA ILE A 196 -6.07 -3.71 -19.50
C ILE A 196 -7.01 -2.50 -19.51
N MET A 197 -6.46 -1.30 -19.50
CA MET A 197 -7.20 -0.04 -19.62
C MET A 197 -6.57 0.84 -20.70
N SER A 198 -7.30 1.87 -21.15
CA SER A 198 -6.74 2.83 -22.09
C SER A 198 -5.57 3.59 -21.45
N LEU A 199 -4.60 4.01 -22.26
CA LEU A 199 -3.49 4.81 -21.76
C LEU A 199 -3.97 6.19 -21.25
N GLU A 200 -5.04 6.72 -21.83
CA GLU A 200 -5.69 7.97 -21.41
C GLU A 200 -6.24 7.85 -19.99
N ASP A 201 -7.03 6.81 -19.71
CA ASP A 201 -7.60 6.55 -18.38
C ASP A 201 -6.50 6.36 -17.33
N ALA A 202 -5.47 5.58 -17.68
CA ALA A 202 -4.33 5.38 -16.79
C ALA A 202 -3.61 6.70 -16.51
N ASN A 203 -3.41 7.56 -17.51
CA ASN A 203 -2.79 8.86 -17.31
C ASN A 203 -3.68 9.80 -16.49
N SER A 204 -5.01 9.76 -16.67
CA SER A 204 -5.98 10.50 -15.85
C SER A 204 -5.86 10.09 -14.38
N LEU A 205 -5.80 8.79 -14.11
CA LEU A 205 -5.58 8.26 -12.77
C LEU A 205 -4.21 8.64 -12.20
N LEU A 206 -3.14 8.60 -13.00
CA LEU A 206 -1.77 8.88 -12.56
C LEU A 206 -1.46 10.38 -12.46
N SER A 207 -2.24 11.23 -13.12
CA SER A 207 -2.17 12.68 -12.97
C SER A 207 -2.81 13.07 -11.66
N MET A 208 -2.02 13.64 -10.74
CA MET A 208 -2.58 14.22 -9.51
C MET A 208 -3.44 15.43 -9.89
N PRO A 209 -4.64 15.62 -9.31
CA PRO A 209 -5.27 16.92 -9.33
C PRO A 209 -4.29 17.93 -8.73
N LYS A 210 -4.01 18.99 -9.49
CA LYS A 210 -3.16 20.10 -9.06
C LYS A 210 -3.79 20.87 -7.89
#